data_AF-A0A9D6RWZ8-F1
#
_entry.id   AF-A0A9D6RWZ8-F1
#
_cell.length_a   1.000
_cell.length_b   1.000
_cell.length_c   1.000
_cell.angle_alpha   90.00
_cell.angle_beta   90.00
_cell.angle_gamma   90.00
#
_symmetry.space_group_name_H-M   'P 1'
#
loop_
_entity.id
_entity.type
_entity.pdbx_description
1 polymer ?
#
loop_
_entity_poly.entity_id
_entity_poly.type
_entity_poly.pdbx_seq_one_letter_code
_entity_poly.pdbx_strand_id
1 'polypeptide(L)' 'MAKYIDPKCRLCRREGVKLFLKGTRCYSAKCPIDRRGAQIPGVHGKKMGRPRLSGFGVQLREKQ' A
#
# COMPACT_ATOMS: atom_id res chain seq x y z
N MET A 1 -6.90 -23.40 -2.85
CA MET A 1 -6.70 -22.01 -3.31
C MET A 1 -6.13 -21.18 -2.17
N ALA A 2 -4.84 -20.84 -2.26
CA ALA A 2 -4.11 -20.09 -1.25
C ALA A 2 -4.40 -18.58 -1.40
N LYS A 3 -5.22 -18.03 -0.50
CA LYS A 3 -5.48 -16.59 -0.44
C LYS A 3 -4.34 -15.88 0.29
N TYR A 4 -4.17 -14.58 0.05
CA TYR A 4 -3.22 -13.75 0.79
C TYR A 4 -3.71 -13.53 2.24
N ILE A 5 -3.05 -14.15 3.22
CA ILE A 5 -3.38 -14.06 4.67
C ILE A 5 -2.50 -13.02 5.39
N ASP A 6 -1.45 -12.57 4.71
CA ASP A 6 -0.48 -11.61 5.20
C ASP A 6 -1.05 -10.21 5.53
N PRO A 7 -0.25 -9.32 6.12
CA PRO A 7 -0.69 -7.99 6.54
C PRO A 7 -1.29 -7.12 5.42
N LYS A 8 -2.62 -7.07 5.33
CA LYS A 8 -3.38 -6.32 4.31
C LYS A 8 -3.02 -4.83 4.19
N CYS A 9 -2.73 -4.15 5.29
CA CYS A 9 -2.36 -2.72 5.24
C CYS A 9 -1.00 -2.45 4.57
N ARG A 10 -0.16 -3.48 4.40
CA ARG A 10 1.09 -3.39 3.64
C ARG A 10 0.80 -3.11 2.16
N LEU A 11 -0.25 -3.73 1.61
CA LEU A 11 -0.69 -3.55 0.22
C LEU A 11 -1.15 -2.11 -0.02
N CYS A 12 -2.05 -1.61 0.82
CA CYS A 12 -2.53 -0.22 0.70
C CYS A 12 -1.37 0.79 0.74
N ARG A 13 -0.38 0.58 1.62
CA ARG A 13 0.81 1.44 1.71
C ARG A 13 1.75 1.33 0.51
N ARG A 14 1.77 0.18 -0.18
CA ARG A 14 2.58 -0.02 -1.38
C ARG A 14 1.94 0.67 -2.59
N GLU A 15 0.64 0.50 -2.76
CA GLU A 15 -0.11 1.10 -3.88
C GLU A 15 -0.42 2.59 -3.65
N GLY A 16 -0.35 3.03 -2.39
CA GLY A 16 -0.53 4.43 -2.00
C GLY A 16 -1.99 4.89 -2.00
N VAL A 17 -2.93 3.96 -2.04
CA VAL A 17 -4.38 4.20 -2.05
C VAL A 17 -5.08 3.33 -1.00
N LYS A 18 -6.24 3.79 -0.50
CA LYS A 18 -7.05 3.02 0.44
C LYS A 18 -7.79 1.91 -0.31
N LEU A 19 -7.40 0.66 -0.07
CA LEU A 19 -8.06 -0.53 -0.62
C LEU A 19 -9.18 -1.08 0.28
N PHE A 20 -9.43 -0.47 1.44
CA PHE A 20 -10.49 -0.85 2.41
C PHE A 20 -10.54 -2.32 2.85
N LEU A 21 -9.44 -3.07 2.71
CA LEU A 21 -9.37 -4.52 2.99
C LEU A 21 -9.57 -4.92 4.47
N LYS A 22 -9.68 -3.95 5.39
CA LYS A 22 -9.97 -4.17 6.82
C LYS A 22 -11.31 -3.56 7.27
N GLY A 23 -12.15 -3.10 6.36
CA GLY A 23 -13.49 -2.57 6.68
C GLY A 23 -13.44 -1.38 7.66
N THR A 24 -14.10 -1.52 8.81
CA THR A 24 -14.26 -0.45 9.82
C THR A 24 -12.95 0.22 10.24
N ARG A 25 -11.86 -0.54 10.37
CA ARG A 25 -10.55 0.00 10.74
C ARG A 25 -9.99 0.98 9.70
N CYS A 26 -10.34 0.84 8.42
CA CYS A 26 -9.85 1.71 7.35
C CYS A 26 -10.48 3.12 7.38
N TYR A 27 -11.62 3.28 8.06
CA TYR A 27 -12.30 4.56 8.27
C TYR A 27 -11.85 5.27 9.56
N SER A 28 -11.13 4.57 10.43
CA SER A 28 -10.61 5.14 11.67
C SER A 28 -9.22 5.75 11.46
N ALA A 29 -8.86 6.73 12.30
CA ALA A 29 -7.50 7.30 12.41
C ALA A 29 -6.41 6.25 12.72
N LYS A 30 -6.80 5.02 13.11
CA LYS A 30 -5.88 3.88 13.28
C LYS A 30 -5.40 3.29 11.93
N CYS A 31 -5.90 3.78 10.79
CA CYS A 31 -5.47 3.36 9.47
C CYS A 31 -4.00 3.78 9.21
N PRO A 32 -3.12 2.85 8.81
CA PRO A 32 -1.72 3.18 8.56
C PRO A 32 -1.49 4.21 7.44
N ILE A 33 -2.43 4.32 6.48
CA ILE A 33 -2.36 5.36 5.44
C ILE A 33 -2.61 6.74 6.04
N ASP A 34 -3.62 6.91 6.89
CA ASP A 34 -3.90 8.22 7.49
C ASP A 34 -2.78 8.63 8.46
N ARG A 35 -2.19 7.67 9.17
CA ARG A 35 -1.11 7.94 10.13
C ARG A 35 0.27 8.15 9.51
N ARG A 36 0.62 7.43 8.43
CA ARG A 36 2.00 7.41 7.87
C ARG A 36 2.06 7.84 6.41
N GLY A 37 0.91 8.15 5.79
CA GLY A 37 0.78 8.38 4.36
C GLY A 37 0.99 7.12 3.52
N ALA A 38 1.09 7.34 2.21
CA ALA A 38 1.45 6.35 1.19
C ALA A 38 2.95 5.95 1.23
N GLN A 39 3.53 5.85 2.44
CA GLN A 39 4.92 5.46 2.60
C GLN A 39 5.09 3.97 2.34
N ILE A 40 5.94 3.64 1.37
CA ILE A 40 6.21 2.28 0.91
C ILE A 40 6.69 1.40 2.08
N PRO A 41 6.24 0.14 2.19
CA PRO A 41 6.74 -0.77 3.21
C PRO A 41 8.20 -1.19 2.95
N GLY A 42 8.98 -1.40 4.02
CA GLY A 42 10.37 -1.86 3.97
C GLY A 42 11.38 -0.78 4.39
N VAL A 43 12.65 -1.17 4.54
CA VAL A 43 13.75 -0.31 5.05
C VAL A 43 13.95 0.92 4.15
N HIS A 44 13.89 0.72 2.83
CA HIS A 44 14.07 1.81 1.88
C HIS A 44 12.84 2.71 1.74
N GLY A 45 11.67 2.32 2.27
CA GLY A 45 10.42 3.04 2.00
C GLY A 45 10.32 4.44 2.59
N LYS A 46 11.20 4.81 3.54
CA LYS A 46 11.30 6.21 4.01
C LYS A 46 12.18 7.08 3.11
N LYS A 47 13.21 6.50 2.49
CA LYS A 47 14.21 7.20 1.67
C LYS A 47 13.81 7.24 0.19
N MET A 48 13.25 6.15 -0.30
CA MET A 48 12.60 6.05 -1.60
C MET A 48 11.18 6.58 -1.42
N GLY A 49 10.94 7.82 -1.84
CA GLY A 49 9.58 8.30 -2.08
C GLY A 49 8.89 7.46 -3.16
N ARG A 50 7.83 7.98 -3.81
CA ARG A 50 7.22 7.26 -4.93
C ARG A 50 8.26 7.13 -6.07
N PRO A 51 8.76 5.94 -6.40
CA PRO A 51 9.80 5.80 -7.42
C PRO A 51 9.21 6.19 -8.78
N ARG A 52 10.05 6.76 -9.65
CA ARG A 52 9.70 6.88 -11.07
C ARG A 52 9.60 5.48 -11.64
N LEU A 53 8.38 5.06 -11.97
CA LEU A 53 8.12 3.75 -12.56
C LEU A 53 8.30 3.82 -14.08
N SER A 54 8.77 2.73 -14.68
CA SER A 54 8.70 2.55 -16.13
C SER A 54 7.23 2.42 -16.58
N GLY A 55 6.95 2.57 -17.88
CA GLY A 55 5.59 2.38 -18.41
C GLY A 55 4.98 1.03 -18.02
N PHE A 56 5.77 -0.05 -18.13
CA PHE A 56 5.38 -1.37 -17.62
C PHE A 56 5.15 -1.38 -16.10
N GLY A 57 6.01 -0.67 -15.35
CA GLY A 57 5.88 -0.57 -13.90
C GLY A 57 4.58 0.09 -13.45
N VAL A 58 4.03 1.02 -14.23
CA VAL A 58 2.72 1.63 -13.97
C VAL A 58 1.61 0.60 -14.18
N GLN A 59 1.56 -0.05 -15.34
CA GLN A 59 0.57 -1.09 -15.66
C GLN A 59 0.61 -2.24 -14.65
N LEU A 60 1.82 -2.65 -14.25
CA LEU A 60 1.98 -3.68 -13.25
C LEU A 60 1.35 -3.24 -11.92
N ARG A 61 1.52 -1.99 -11.48
CA ARG A 61 0.93 -1.51 -10.22
C ARG A 61 -0.58 -1.41 -10.27
N GLU A 62 -1.13 -0.95 -11.40
CA GLU A 62 -2.58 -0.88 -11.59
C GLU A 62 -3.25 -2.26 -11.56
N LYS A 63 -2.54 -3.29 -12.03
CA LYS A 63 -3.02 -4.68 -12.00
C LYS A 63 -3.03 -5.29 -10.58
N GLN A 64 -2.13 -4.85 -9.71
CA GLN A 64 -1.88 -5.47 -8.39
C GLN A 64 -2.96 -5.14 -7.36
#